data_AF-A0A6P4FZI6-F1
#
_entry.id   AF-A0A6P4FZI6-F1
#
_cell.length_a   1.000
_cell.length_b   1.000
_cell.length_c   1.000
_cell.angle_alpha   90.00
_cell.angle_beta   90.00
_cell.angle_gamma   90.00
#
_symmetry.space_group_name_H-M   'P 1'
#
loop_
_entity.id
_entity.type
_entity.pdbx_description
1 polymer ?
#
loop_
_entity_poly.entity_id
_entity_poly.type
_entity_poly.pdbx_seq_one_letter_code
_entity_poly.pdbx_strand_id
1 'polypeptide(L)'
;MSRFLITAKERLQRGLRFGQMLIHNTGPQQMAAKKPTPPPPKVAKATEPPPKSSKPPKCPGGEKANKRKPGFFASGGQHAVLSDCPKPEGDFMRAWSAKNSRYNLILISGVLAAGGSLGFALSSGILGLNWTIPEYPYTEDEMEDFEIEEERRREEKEAREERHQDAVEARELGIRRRRAKEAMEREVDLMQRDMEGGISDAELDELQRLAADREAFELWEKDELKRLEEQEKEREKIRKEKAKVRAERQKERDRKQKEKEAQEEKEEAERQKARDKARKEREKTEKEKQKEKEKAEKEAEKARKAAGY
;
A
#
# COMPACT_ATOMS: atom_id res chain seq x y z
N MET A 1 -28.97 -37.54 -18.26
CA MET A 1 -28.66 -36.12 -18.02
C MET A 1 -27.47 -35.94 -17.07
N SER A 2 -26.27 -36.45 -17.40
CA SER A 2 -25.11 -36.35 -16.48
C SER A 2 -23.77 -36.02 -17.15
N ARG A 3 -23.71 -35.96 -18.49
CA ARG A 3 -22.47 -35.60 -19.23
C ARG A 3 -22.39 -34.13 -19.64
N PHE A 4 -23.51 -33.41 -19.66
CA PHE A 4 -23.57 -31.97 -19.97
C PHE A 4 -23.18 -31.08 -18.78
N LEU A 5 -23.37 -31.55 -17.53
CA LEU A 5 -23.00 -30.78 -16.34
C LEU A 5 -21.49 -30.86 -16.02
N ILE A 6 -20.82 -31.95 -16.43
CA ILE A 6 -19.38 -32.13 -16.23
C ILE A 6 -18.59 -31.26 -17.22
N THR A 7 -19.03 -31.21 -18.48
CA THR A 7 -18.42 -30.39 -19.53
C THR A 7 -18.60 -28.88 -19.30
N ALA A 8 -19.70 -28.46 -18.67
CA ALA A 8 -19.89 -27.06 -18.26
C ALA A 8 -18.93 -26.63 -17.13
N LYS A 9 -18.61 -27.53 -16.19
CA LYS A 9 -17.65 -27.26 -15.10
C LYS A 9 -16.20 -27.14 -15.59
N GLU A 10 -15.79 -27.99 -16.54
CA GLU A 10 -14.42 -27.94 -17.09
C GLU A 10 -14.18 -26.70 -17.97
N ARG A 11 -15.20 -26.22 -18.70
CA ARG A 11 -15.10 -24.96 -19.47
C ARG A 11 -15.01 -23.72 -18.55
N LEU A 12 -15.71 -23.74 -17.41
CA LEU A 12 -15.66 -22.65 -16.45
C LEU A 12 -14.31 -22.61 -15.71
N GLN A 13 -13.72 -23.77 -15.39
CA GLN A 13 -12.38 -23.83 -14.77
C GLN A 13 -11.24 -23.46 -15.73
N ARG A 14 -11.36 -23.71 -17.05
CA ARG A 14 -10.37 -23.24 -18.03
C ARG A 14 -10.47 -21.74 -18.32
N GLY A 15 -11.67 -21.15 -18.26
CA GLY A 15 -11.86 -19.70 -18.41
C GLY A 15 -11.28 -18.89 -17.24
N LEU A 16 -11.26 -19.45 -16.03
CA LEU A 16 -10.71 -18.80 -14.83
C LEU A 16 -9.18 -18.79 -14.74
N ARG A 17 -8.46 -19.49 -15.63
CA ARG A 17 -6.98 -19.52 -15.63
C ARG A 17 -6.32 -18.58 -16.64
N PHE A 18 -7.10 -17.94 -17.52
CA PHE A 18 -6.58 -16.95 -18.48
C PHE A 18 -6.76 -15.49 -18.03
N GLY A 19 -7.30 -15.26 -16.82
CA GLY A 19 -7.51 -13.93 -16.24
C GLY A 19 -6.40 -13.45 -15.30
N GLN A 20 -5.21 -14.05 -15.34
CA GLN A 20 -4.06 -13.59 -14.55
C GLN A 20 -3.19 -12.64 -15.41
N MET A 21 -3.80 -11.59 -15.94
CA MET A 21 -3.06 -10.41 -16.39
C MET A 21 -3.31 -9.26 -15.41
N LEU A 22 -2.23 -8.91 -14.71
CA LEU A 22 -1.95 -7.62 -14.07
C LEU A 22 -3.14 -6.87 -13.45
N ILE A 23 -3.48 -7.21 -12.22
CA ILE A 23 -4.01 -6.23 -11.26
C ILE A 23 -2.85 -5.84 -10.35
N HIS A 24 -2.03 -4.90 -10.78
CA HIS A 24 -1.17 -4.17 -9.87
C HIS A 24 -2.00 -3.08 -9.16
N ASN A 25 -1.76 -2.93 -7.85
CA ASN A 25 -2.30 -1.92 -6.94
C ASN A 25 -3.74 -2.08 -6.46
N THR A 26 -3.94 -2.91 -5.43
CA THR A 26 -4.75 -2.58 -4.24
C THR A 26 -4.27 -3.40 -3.04
N GLY A 27 -3.13 -3.00 -2.45
CA GLY A 27 -2.74 -3.51 -1.14
C GLY A 27 -3.62 -2.89 -0.04
N PRO A 28 -4.09 -3.65 0.96
CA PRO A 28 -4.79 -3.06 2.11
C PRO A 28 -3.81 -2.24 2.95
N GLN A 29 -4.06 -0.93 3.10
CA GLN A 29 -3.38 -0.11 4.10
C GLN A 29 -3.80 -0.58 5.51
N GLN A 30 -2.86 -1.20 6.22
CA GLN A 30 -3.00 -1.41 7.67
C GLN A 30 -2.49 -0.17 8.40
N MET A 31 -3.37 0.47 9.16
CA MET A 31 -3.01 1.52 10.12
C MET A 31 -2.24 0.91 11.28
N ALA A 32 -1.08 1.48 11.58
CA ALA A 32 -0.18 1.04 12.63
C ALA A 32 -0.75 1.31 14.04
N ALA A 33 -0.72 0.29 14.91
CA ALA A 33 -0.59 0.49 16.35
C ALA A 33 0.04 -0.73 17.05
N LYS A 34 1.10 -0.43 17.83
CA LYS A 34 1.66 -1.12 19.01
C LYS A 34 2.83 -2.11 18.84
N LYS A 35 3.91 -1.78 19.58
CA LYS A 35 5.07 -2.59 19.98
C LYS A 35 4.69 -3.72 20.96
N PRO A 36 5.57 -4.72 21.20
CA PRO A 36 5.19 -6.06 21.65
C PRO A 36 5.45 -6.34 23.14
N THR A 37 4.69 -7.30 23.69
CA THR A 37 5.03 -8.06 24.92
C THR A 37 4.89 -9.57 24.64
N PRO A 38 5.63 -10.43 25.38
CA PRO A 38 6.01 -11.80 24.99
C PRO A 38 4.96 -12.89 25.27
N PRO A 39 5.17 -14.15 24.84
CA PRO A 39 4.12 -15.16 24.65
C PRO A 39 4.15 -16.25 25.76
N PRO A 40 3.49 -17.43 25.62
CA PRO A 40 2.39 -17.88 26.48
C PRO A 40 2.77 -19.12 27.31
N PRO A 41 1.81 -19.74 28.04
CA PRO A 41 1.58 -21.14 27.71
C PRO A 41 0.10 -21.54 27.67
N LYS A 42 -0.19 -22.48 26.76
CA LYS A 42 -1.35 -23.37 26.79
C LYS A 42 -0.97 -24.60 27.63
N VAL A 43 -1.83 -25.03 28.56
CA VAL A 43 -2.48 -26.37 28.56
C VAL A 43 -3.67 -26.30 29.52
N ALA A 44 -4.86 -26.69 29.06
CA ALA A 44 -5.75 -27.66 29.70
C ALA A 44 -7.16 -27.53 29.11
N LYS A 45 -7.55 -28.56 28.38
CA LYS A 45 -8.91 -28.80 27.90
C LYS A 45 -9.63 -29.63 28.97
N ALA A 46 -10.91 -29.32 29.14
CA ALA A 46 -11.99 -30.10 29.77
C ALA A 46 -12.50 -29.54 31.11
N THR A 47 -13.61 -28.79 31.05
CA THR A 47 -14.82 -29.12 31.84
C THR A 47 -16.05 -28.41 31.26
N GLU A 48 -17.18 -29.05 31.50
CA GLU A 48 -18.55 -28.92 30.97
C GLU A 48 -19.24 -27.54 31.16
N PRO A 49 -20.40 -27.31 30.49
CA PRO A 49 -21.07 -26.01 30.48
C PRO A 49 -21.64 -25.61 31.85
N PRO A 50 -21.62 -24.32 32.23
CA PRO A 50 -22.27 -23.90 33.46
C PRO A 50 -23.81 -23.99 33.35
N PRO A 51 -24.50 -24.40 34.42
CA PRO A 51 -25.91 -24.70 34.41
C PRO A 51 -26.78 -23.43 34.36
N LYS A 52 -27.96 -23.59 33.75
CA LYS A 52 -29.07 -22.65 33.77
C LYS A 52 -29.50 -22.37 35.21
N SER A 53 -29.10 -21.24 35.79
CA SER A 53 -29.74 -20.70 36.99
C SER A 53 -30.64 -19.53 36.61
N SER A 54 -31.93 -19.79 36.71
CA SER A 54 -33.07 -18.89 36.65
C SER A 54 -33.01 -17.83 37.76
N LYS A 55 -32.38 -16.68 37.48
CA LYS A 55 -32.66 -15.40 38.16
C LYS A 55 -32.12 -14.25 37.30
N PRO A 56 -32.94 -13.23 36.96
CA PRO A 56 -32.45 -12.08 36.21
C PRO A 56 -31.39 -11.31 37.03
N PRO A 57 -30.40 -10.69 36.37
CA PRO A 57 -29.27 -10.05 37.03
C PRO A 57 -29.76 -8.90 37.92
N LYS A 58 -29.34 -8.93 39.18
CA LYS A 58 -29.69 -7.93 40.19
C LYS A 58 -28.89 -6.67 39.91
N CYS A 59 -29.59 -5.58 39.57
CA CYS A 59 -28.97 -4.27 39.36
C CYS A 59 -28.29 -3.77 40.65
N PRO A 60 -27.09 -3.18 40.58
CA PRO A 60 -26.38 -2.68 41.75
C PRO A 60 -27.04 -1.36 42.17
N GLY A 61 -27.64 -1.33 43.35
CA GLY A 61 -28.31 -0.13 43.88
C GLY A 61 -29.71 -0.41 44.42
N GLY A 62 -29.79 -1.34 45.38
CA GLY A 62 -31.02 -1.68 46.09
C GLY A 62 -30.79 -1.72 47.60
N GLU A 63 -29.97 -0.81 48.14
CA GLU A 63 -29.92 -0.60 49.58
C GLU A 63 -31.05 0.34 50.00
N LYS A 64 -31.97 -0.22 50.79
CA LYS A 64 -32.94 0.47 51.62
C LYS A 64 -33.88 1.40 50.84
N ALA A 65 -35.09 0.90 50.65
CA ALA A 65 -36.27 1.69 50.37
C ALA A 65 -36.49 2.76 51.46
N ASN A 66 -35.72 3.84 51.41
CA ASN A 66 -36.24 5.14 51.78
C ASN A 66 -37.33 5.40 50.75
N LYS A 67 -38.58 5.14 51.12
CA LYS A 67 -39.76 5.63 50.41
C LYS A 67 -39.60 7.14 50.29
N ARG A 68 -38.94 7.60 49.23
CA ARG A 68 -38.79 9.03 48.95
C ARG A 68 -40.21 9.53 48.71
N LYS A 69 -40.67 10.45 49.56
CA LYS A 69 -42.00 11.02 49.48
C LYS A 69 -42.20 11.55 48.05
N PRO A 70 -43.33 11.25 47.38
CA PRO A 70 -43.58 11.80 46.06
C PRO A 70 -43.51 13.34 46.14
N GLY A 71 -42.80 13.96 45.21
CA GLY A 71 -42.81 15.42 45.10
C GLY A 71 -44.24 15.89 44.80
N PHE A 72 -44.65 17.02 45.35
CA PHE A 72 -45.93 17.66 45.00
C PHE A 72 -45.65 18.92 44.20
N PHE A 73 -46.46 19.19 43.18
CA PHE A 73 -46.47 20.48 42.51
C PHE A 73 -47.02 21.53 43.49
N ALA A 74 -46.59 22.79 43.35
CA ALA A 74 -47.05 23.90 44.20
C ALA A 74 -48.59 24.13 44.16
N SER A 75 -49.28 23.56 43.17
CA SER A 75 -50.74 23.57 43.01
C SER A 75 -51.48 22.41 43.70
N GLY A 76 -50.78 21.54 44.44
CA GLY A 76 -51.39 20.50 45.28
C GLY A 76 -51.52 19.10 44.66
N GLY A 77 -51.03 18.87 43.43
CA GLY A 77 -51.00 17.55 42.78
C GLY A 77 -49.69 16.79 43.01
N GLN A 78 -49.74 15.46 43.07
CA GLN A 78 -48.57 14.61 43.29
C GLN A 78 -47.83 14.35 41.94
N HIS A 79 -46.50 14.45 41.91
CA HIS A 79 -45.67 14.22 40.71
C HIS A 79 -45.82 12.78 40.22
N ALA A 80 -46.15 12.60 38.93
CA ALA A 80 -46.18 11.28 38.29
C ALA A 80 -44.80 10.63 38.36
N VAL A 81 -44.73 9.45 38.97
CA VAL A 81 -43.50 8.66 39.05
C VAL A 81 -43.49 7.70 37.85
N LEU A 82 -42.33 7.23 37.39
CA LEU A 82 -42.18 6.27 36.27
C LEU A 82 -43.02 4.98 36.40
N SER A 83 -43.62 4.72 37.57
CA SER A 83 -44.60 3.67 37.84
C SER A 83 -46.03 3.97 37.34
N ASP A 84 -46.35 5.23 37.05
CA ASP A 84 -47.69 5.70 36.66
C ASP A 84 -47.88 5.76 35.14
N CYS A 85 -46.83 5.51 34.36
CA CYS A 85 -46.95 5.33 32.91
C CYS A 85 -47.67 4.00 32.63
N PRO A 86 -48.65 3.96 31.70
CA PRO A 86 -49.30 2.72 31.32
C PRO A 86 -48.22 1.73 30.83
N LYS A 87 -48.14 0.56 31.47
CA LYS A 87 -47.26 -0.51 31.01
C LYS A 87 -47.67 -0.83 29.58
N PRO A 88 -46.75 -0.81 28.60
CA PRO A 88 -47.10 -1.17 27.23
C PRO A 88 -47.70 -2.58 27.24
N GLU A 89 -48.90 -2.72 26.68
CA GLU A 89 -49.53 -4.03 26.54
C GLU A 89 -48.72 -4.87 25.56
N GLY A 90 -48.01 -5.87 26.12
CA GLY A 90 -47.20 -6.80 25.35
C GLY A 90 -45.69 -6.62 25.53
N ASP A 91 -44.96 -7.69 25.26
CA ASP A 91 -43.51 -7.76 25.40
C ASP A 91 -42.84 -6.79 24.41
N PHE A 92 -42.39 -5.65 24.93
CA PHE A 92 -41.71 -4.59 24.16
C PHE A 92 -40.58 -5.15 23.29
N MET A 93 -39.86 -6.17 23.80
CA MET A 93 -38.75 -6.79 23.08
C MET A 93 -39.23 -7.49 21.80
N ARG A 94 -40.44 -8.06 21.81
CA ARG A 94 -41.05 -8.73 20.66
C ARG A 94 -41.55 -7.75 19.60
N ALA A 95 -42.13 -6.63 20.03
CA ALA A 95 -42.55 -5.56 19.12
C ALA A 95 -41.34 -4.83 18.51
N TRP A 96 -40.29 -4.62 19.31
CA TRP A 96 -39.02 -4.07 18.86
C TRP A 96 -38.33 -5.00 17.85
N SER A 97 -38.23 -6.30 18.15
CA SER A 97 -37.61 -7.28 17.24
C SER A 97 -38.36 -7.39 15.91
N ALA A 98 -39.68 -7.30 15.92
CA ALA A 98 -40.50 -7.35 14.71
C ALA A 98 -40.36 -6.11 13.82
N LYS A 99 -40.10 -4.94 14.41
CA LYS A 99 -39.80 -3.72 13.64
C LYS A 99 -38.37 -3.77 13.08
N ASN A 100 -37.40 -4.15 13.92
CA ASN A 100 -35.99 -4.19 13.51
C ASN A 100 -35.70 -5.27 12.46
N SER A 101 -36.42 -6.40 12.48
CA SER A 101 -36.24 -7.45 11.47
C SER A 101 -36.60 -6.98 10.07
N ARG A 102 -37.62 -6.12 9.91
CA ARG A 102 -38.01 -5.55 8.61
C ARG A 102 -36.94 -4.61 8.06
N TYR A 103 -36.38 -3.74 8.89
CA TYR A 103 -35.29 -2.86 8.49
C TYR A 103 -34.03 -3.63 8.10
N ASN A 104 -33.68 -4.66 8.88
CA ASN A 104 -32.53 -5.52 8.56
C ASN A 104 -32.71 -6.27 7.23
N LEU A 105 -33.93 -6.70 6.92
CA LEU A 105 -34.23 -7.41 5.67
C LEU A 105 -34.09 -6.50 4.44
N ILE A 106 -34.53 -5.24 4.54
CA ILE A 106 -34.34 -4.22 3.50
C ILE A 106 -32.86 -3.85 3.35
N LEU A 107 -32.13 -3.76 4.46
CA LEU A 107 -30.71 -3.43 4.43
C LEU A 107 -29.88 -4.57 3.78
N ILE A 108 -30.19 -5.82 4.13
CA ILE A 108 -29.55 -6.99 3.51
C ILE A 108 -29.91 -7.09 2.02
N SER A 109 -31.16 -6.84 1.64
CA SER A 109 -31.54 -6.85 0.22
C SER A 109 -30.87 -5.72 -0.56
N GLY A 110 -30.70 -4.54 0.04
CA GLY A 110 -29.95 -3.43 -0.54
C GLY A 110 -28.46 -3.78 -0.74
N VAL A 111 -27.83 -4.41 0.26
CA VAL A 111 -26.42 -4.86 0.16
C VAL A 111 -26.28 -5.94 -0.92
N LEU A 112 -27.21 -6.90 -0.99
CA LEU A 112 -27.19 -7.94 -2.03
C LEU A 112 -27.44 -7.37 -3.43
N ALA A 113 -28.35 -6.41 -3.58
CA ALA A 113 -28.61 -5.75 -4.85
C ALA A 113 -27.41 -4.90 -5.30
N ALA A 114 -26.78 -4.18 -4.38
CA ALA A 114 -25.56 -3.41 -4.66
C ALA A 114 -24.39 -4.33 -5.04
N GLY A 115 -24.18 -5.42 -4.29
CA GLY A 115 -23.15 -6.41 -4.58
C GLY A 115 -23.39 -7.13 -5.91
N GLY A 116 -24.65 -7.49 -6.20
CA GLY A 116 -25.05 -8.09 -7.48
C GLY A 116 -24.86 -7.14 -8.66
N SER A 117 -25.21 -5.86 -8.48
CA SER A 117 -25.01 -4.82 -9.49
C SER A 117 -23.52 -4.57 -9.74
N LEU A 118 -22.69 -4.50 -8.69
CA LEU A 118 -21.24 -4.34 -8.81
C LEU A 118 -20.60 -5.55 -9.50
N GLY A 119 -21.00 -6.76 -9.10
CA GLY A 119 -20.52 -8.00 -9.71
C GLY A 119 -20.94 -8.13 -11.18
N PHE A 120 -22.18 -7.78 -11.51
CA PHE A 120 -22.64 -7.73 -12.90
C PHE A 120 -21.88 -6.68 -13.71
N ALA A 121 -21.65 -5.51 -13.14
CA ALA A 121 -20.94 -4.43 -13.81
C ALA A 121 -19.45 -4.73 -14.03
N LEU A 122 -18.80 -5.45 -13.10
CA LEU A 122 -17.44 -5.97 -13.26
C LEU A 122 -17.37 -7.13 -14.29
N SER A 123 -18.31 -8.08 -14.24
CA SER A 123 -18.30 -9.24 -15.14
C SER A 123 -18.73 -8.93 -16.57
N SER A 124 -19.59 -7.92 -16.76
CA SER A 124 -20.06 -7.50 -18.07
C SER A 124 -19.03 -6.68 -18.84
N GLY A 125 -17.99 -6.14 -18.18
CA GLY A 125 -17.01 -5.26 -18.82
C GLY A 125 -17.60 -3.96 -19.38
N ILE A 126 -18.88 -3.67 -19.10
CA ILE A 126 -19.63 -2.50 -19.60
C ILE A 126 -19.37 -1.25 -18.74
N LEU A 127 -18.82 -1.41 -17.54
CA LEU A 127 -18.22 -0.28 -16.83
C LEU A 127 -16.95 0.15 -17.57
N GLY A 128 -17.13 0.94 -18.62
CA GLY A 128 -16.09 1.73 -19.29
C GLY A 128 -15.57 2.82 -18.36
N LEU A 129 -15.08 2.45 -17.18
CA LEU A 129 -14.20 3.27 -16.37
C LEU A 129 -12.89 3.38 -17.15
N ASN A 130 -12.84 4.30 -18.12
CA ASN A 130 -11.65 4.68 -18.86
C ASN A 130 -10.87 3.50 -19.47
N TRP A 131 -11.55 2.58 -20.18
CA TRP A 131 -10.88 1.46 -20.87
C TRP A 131 -9.90 1.94 -21.96
N THR A 132 -10.15 3.13 -22.50
CA THR A 132 -9.20 3.86 -23.34
C THR A 132 -8.67 5.02 -22.53
N ILE A 133 -7.52 4.82 -21.87
CA ILE A 133 -6.64 5.94 -21.54
C ILE A 133 -6.38 6.61 -22.90
N PRO A 134 -6.78 7.87 -23.12
CA PRO A 134 -6.36 8.56 -24.34
C PRO A 134 -4.85 8.47 -24.37
N GLU A 135 -4.32 7.88 -25.44
CA GLU A 135 -2.88 7.81 -25.69
C GLU A 135 -2.45 9.26 -25.88
N TYR A 136 -2.16 9.93 -24.76
CA TYR A 136 -1.49 11.19 -24.78
C TYR A 136 -0.18 10.89 -25.52
N PRO A 137 0.14 11.62 -26.60
CA PRO A 137 1.45 11.51 -27.20
C PRO A 137 2.41 12.09 -26.18
N TYR A 138 2.82 11.26 -25.23
CA TYR A 138 3.90 11.58 -24.33
C TYR A 138 5.06 11.93 -25.23
N THR A 139 5.60 13.11 -25.02
CA THR A 139 6.87 13.45 -25.66
C THR A 139 7.89 12.40 -25.24
N GLU A 140 8.87 12.08 -26.10
CA GLU A 140 9.89 11.06 -25.77
C GLU A 140 10.56 11.34 -24.43
N ASP A 141 10.65 12.62 -24.04
CA ASP A 141 11.15 13.08 -22.75
C ASP A 141 10.25 12.67 -21.56
N GLU A 142 8.92 12.77 -21.70
CA GLU A 142 7.99 12.33 -20.65
C GLU A 142 8.00 10.80 -20.49
N MET A 143 8.16 10.04 -21.58
CA MET A 143 8.29 8.58 -21.50
C MET A 143 9.58 8.16 -20.79
N GLU A 144 10.70 8.80 -21.09
CA GLU A 144 11.97 8.56 -20.40
C GLU A 144 11.85 8.89 -18.90
N ASP A 145 11.14 9.96 -18.52
CA ASP A 145 10.88 10.30 -17.12
C ASP A 145 10.01 9.26 -16.39
N PHE A 146 8.99 8.71 -17.05
CA PHE A 146 8.18 7.64 -16.45
C PHE A 146 8.96 6.34 -16.26
N GLU A 147 9.84 5.98 -17.19
CA GLU A 147 10.70 4.80 -17.04
C GLU A 147 11.66 4.96 -15.85
N ILE A 148 12.23 6.16 -15.67
CA ILE A 148 13.09 6.47 -14.52
C ILE A 148 12.30 6.36 -13.21
N GLU A 149 11.11 6.94 -13.17
CA GLU A 149 10.25 6.94 -11.99
C GLU A 149 9.77 5.52 -11.63
N GLU A 150 9.48 4.70 -12.64
CA GLU A 150 9.11 3.30 -12.44
C GLU A 150 10.30 2.45 -11.97
N GLU A 151 11.49 2.63 -12.54
CA GLU A 151 12.72 2.00 -12.07
C GLU A 151 12.99 2.37 -10.60
N ARG A 152 12.87 3.66 -10.24
CA ARG A 152 13.00 4.14 -8.85
C ARG A 152 12.03 3.43 -7.91
N ARG A 153 10.76 3.27 -8.32
CA ARG A 153 9.74 2.58 -7.51
C ARG A 153 10.01 1.09 -7.36
N ARG A 154 10.49 0.43 -8.41
CA ARG A 154 10.88 -0.98 -8.36
C ARG A 154 12.09 -1.18 -7.44
N GLU A 155 13.10 -0.33 -7.56
CA GLU A 155 14.28 -0.37 -6.70
C GLU A 155 13.94 -0.12 -5.22
N GLU A 156 13.04 0.82 -4.92
CA GLU A 156 12.59 1.06 -3.55
C GLU A 156 11.84 -0.17 -2.98
N LYS A 157 11.03 -0.82 -3.81
CA LYS A 157 10.30 -2.02 -3.42
C LYS A 157 11.24 -3.21 -3.19
N GLU A 158 12.16 -3.45 -4.11
CA GLU A 158 13.20 -4.48 -3.98
C GLU A 158 14.05 -4.24 -2.72
N ALA A 159 14.48 -3.01 -2.45
CA ALA A 159 15.25 -2.68 -1.26
C ALA A 159 14.47 -2.86 0.06
N ARG A 160 13.14 -2.71 0.03
CA ARG A 160 12.29 -3.02 1.19
C ARG A 160 12.16 -4.53 1.39
N GLU A 161 12.00 -5.28 0.31
CA GLU A 161 11.92 -6.74 0.35
C GLU A 161 13.26 -7.36 0.80
N GLU A 162 14.39 -6.86 0.30
CA GLU A 162 15.75 -7.27 0.72
C GLU A 162 15.95 -7.02 2.22
N ARG A 163 15.64 -5.81 2.72
CA ARG A 163 15.72 -5.51 4.16
C ARG A 163 14.83 -6.40 5.02
N HIS A 164 13.65 -6.77 4.51
CA HIS A 164 12.75 -7.67 5.21
C HIS A 164 13.30 -9.09 5.25
N GLN A 165 13.84 -9.59 4.13
CA GLN A 165 14.48 -10.90 4.06
C GLN A 165 15.70 -10.96 4.97
N ASP A 166 16.62 -9.99 4.88
CA ASP A 166 17.80 -9.90 5.74
C ASP A 166 17.41 -9.89 7.23
N ALA A 167 16.32 -9.18 7.60
CA ALA A 167 15.83 -9.14 8.97
C ALA A 167 15.23 -10.49 9.45
N VAL A 168 14.56 -11.22 8.56
CA VAL A 168 14.02 -12.56 8.85
C VAL A 168 15.17 -13.56 9.01
N GLU A 169 16.13 -13.57 8.08
CA GLU A 169 17.30 -14.43 8.11
C GLU A 169 18.14 -14.17 9.37
N ALA A 170 18.42 -12.90 9.71
CA ALA A 170 19.14 -12.55 10.93
C ALA A 170 18.41 -13.01 12.20
N ARG A 171 17.07 -12.96 12.22
CA ARG A 171 16.26 -13.46 13.33
C ARG A 171 16.35 -14.99 13.46
N GLU A 172 16.30 -15.70 12.34
CA GLU A 172 16.43 -17.16 12.32
C GLU A 172 17.84 -17.61 12.76
N LEU A 173 18.88 -16.97 12.26
CA LEU A 173 20.26 -17.16 12.70
C LEU A 173 20.40 -16.91 14.20
N GLY A 174 19.80 -15.83 14.71
CA GLY A 174 19.78 -15.51 16.14
C GLY A 174 19.09 -16.57 17.00
N ILE A 175 17.98 -17.14 16.53
CA ILE A 175 17.28 -18.23 17.24
C ILE A 175 18.15 -19.50 17.25
N ARG A 176 18.79 -19.85 16.12
CA ARG A 176 19.67 -21.03 16.04
C ARG A 176 20.89 -20.87 16.95
N ARG A 177 21.54 -19.71 16.97
CA ARG A 177 22.65 -19.39 17.87
C ARG A 177 22.26 -19.48 19.34
N ARG A 178 21.07 -19.00 19.72
CA ARG A 178 20.57 -19.13 21.09
C ARG A 178 20.36 -20.59 21.49
N ARG A 179 19.71 -21.38 20.63
CA ARG A 179 19.50 -22.81 20.87
C ARG A 179 20.82 -23.58 20.99
N ALA A 180 21.79 -23.28 20.13
CA ALA A 180 23.12 -23.88 20.20
C ALA A 180 23.84 -23.48 21.50
N LYS A 181 23.71 -22.21 21.94
CA LYS A 181 24.28 -21.76 23.21
C LYS A 181 23.65 -22.46 24.41
N GLU A 182 22.31 -22.57 24.44
CA GLU A 182 21.59 -23.30 25.48
C GLU A 182 21.98 -24.79 25.49
N ALA A 183 22.19 -25.41 24.32
CA ALA A 183 22.67 -26.78 24.20
C ALA A 183 24.10 -26.96 24.72
N MET A 184 25.01 -26.03 24.42
CA MET A 184 26.38 -26.04 24.94
C MET A 184 26.45 -25.77 26.45
N GLU A 185 25.64 -24.85 26.97
CA GLU A 185 25.54 -24.62 28.42
C GLU A 185 25.04 -25.89 29.13
N ARG A 186 24.07 -26.58 28.54
CA ARG A 186 23.56 -27.86 29.05
C ARG A 186 24.62 -28.97 29.00
N GLU A 187 25.41 -29.04 27.93
CA GLU A 187 26.54 -29.97 27.81
C GLU A 187 27.55 -29.76 28.93
N VAL A 188 27.95 -28.49 29.17
CA VAL A 188 28.89 -28.13 30.24
C VAL A 188 28.34 -28.48 31.62
N ASP A 189 27.07 -28.21 31.89
CA ASP A 189 26.42 -28.58 33.15
C ASP A 189 26.44 -30.09 33.40
N LEU A 190 26.20 -30.90 32.35
CA LEU A 190 26.24 -32.35 32.42
C LEU A 190 27.67 -32.89 32.61
N MET A 191 28.67 -32.31 31.91
CA MET A 191 30.08 -32.64 32.13
C MET A 191 30.52 -32.32 33.57
N GLN A 192 30.08 -31.19 34.12
CA GLN A 192 30.43 -30.80 35.48
C GLN A 192 29.79 -31.71 36.53
N ARG A 193 28.54 -32.13 36.33
CA ARG A 193 27.90 -33.14 37.20
C ARG A 193 28.60 -34.49 37.16
N ASP A 194 29.06 -34.93 35.99
CA ASP A 194 29.80 -36.18 35.85
C ASP A 194 31.07 -36.16 36.71
N MET A 195 31.79 -35.03 36.71
CA MET A 195 32.96 -34.83 37.56
C MET A 195 32.65 -34.77 39.07
N GLU A 196 31.50 -34.23 39.47
CA GLU A 196 31.16 -33.99 40.88
C GLU A 196 30.49 -35.18 41.58
N GLY A 197 29.80 -36.06 40.84
CA GLY A 197 29.08 -37.18 41.45
C GLY A 197 28.66 -38.32 40.53
N GLY A 198 29.09 -38.31 39.27
CA GLY A 198 28.65 -39.24 38.23
C GLY A 198 27.25 -38.90 37.69
N ILE A 199 27.06 -39.04 36.38
CA ILE A 199 25.76 -38.86 35.72
C ILE A 199 25.01 -40.19 35.53
N SER A 200 23.69 -40.10 35.40
CA SER A 200 22.87 -41.26 35.03
C SER A 200 23.08 -41.67 33.57
N ASP A 201 22.82 -42.93 33.22
CA ASP A 201 22.96 -43.42 31.83
C ASP A 201 22.13 -42.58 30.81
N ALA A 202 20.96 -42.07 31.22
CA ALA A 202 20.13 -41.21 30.39
C ALA A 202 20.74 -39.81 30.16
N GLU A 203 21.45 -39.28 31.16
CA GLU A 203 22.18 -38.00 31.06
C GLU A 203 23.49 -38.16 30.27
N LEU A 204 24.10 -39.34 30.29
CA LEU A 204 25.25 -39.69 29.45
C LEU A 204 24.85 -39.74 27.96
N ASP A 205 23.70 -40.34 27.64
CA ASP A 205 23.13 -40.33 26.29
C ASP A 205 22.77 -38.90 25.84
N GLU A 206 22.24 -38.06 26.75
CA GLU A 206 21.99 -36.64 26.50
C GLU A 206 23.29 -35.90 26.19
N LEU A 207 24.36 -36.15 26.95
CA LEU A 207 25.68 -35.56 26.75
C LEU A 207 26.28 -35.92 25.38
N GLN A 208 26.25 -37.20 25.00
CA GLN A 208 26.73 -37.65 23.69
C GLN A 208 25.98 -36.99 22.54
N ARG A 209 24.66 -36.85 22.68
CA ARG A 209 23.83 -36.17 21.70
C ARG A 209 24.15 -34.68 21.60
N LEU A 210 24.33 -33.99 22.72
CA LEU A 210 24.69 -32.57 22.74
C LEU A 210 26.07 -32.32 22.13
N ALA A 211 27.05 -33.20 22.38
CA ALA A 211 28.36 -33.14 21.75
C ALA A 211 28.28 -33.29 20.22
N ALA A 212 27.46 -34.24 19.73
CA ALA A 212 27.21 -34.39 18.29
C ALA A 212 26.48 -33.17 17.69
N ASP A 213 25.50 -32.61 18.41
CA ASP A 213 24.77 -31.41 18.00
C ASP A 213 25.69 -30.18 17.94
N ARG A 214 26.70 -30.08 18.83
CA ARG A 214 27.73 -29.03 18.82
C ARG A 214 28.63 -29.12 17.59
N GLU A 215 29.19 -30.30 17.31
CA GLU A 215 30.03 -30.49 16.12
C GLU A 215 29.25 -30.17 14.83
N ALA A 216 27.99 -30.60 14.76
CA ALA A 216 27.09 -30.28 13.66
C ALA A 216 26.83 -28.76 13.55
N PHE A 217 26.67 -28.07 14.68
CA PHE A 217 26.48 -26.61 14.70
C PHE A 217 27.74 -25.85 14.25
N GLU A 218 28.94 -26.27 14.68
CA GLU A 218 30.21 -25.65 14.26
C GLU A 218 30.47 -25.83 12.75
N LEU A 219 30.14 -27.01 12.21
CA LEU A 219 30.18 -27.26 10.77
C LEU A 219 29.19 -26.37 10.01
N TRP A 220 27.95 -26.29 10.51
CA TRP A 220 26.92 -25.44 9.93
C TRP A 220 27.30 -23.95 9.98
N GLU A 221 27.86 -23.45 11.09
CA GLU A 221 28.28 -22.05 11.19
C GLU A 221 29.40 -21.70 10.20
N LYS A 222 30.36 -22.62 10.00
CA LYS A 222 31.42 -22.45 8.99
C LYS A 222 30.86 -22.43 7.56
N ASP A 223 29.89 -23.28 7.26
CA ASP A 223 29.23 -23.31 5.95
C ASP A 223 28.37 -22.05 5.72
N GLU A 224 27.64 -21.61 6.74
CA GLU A 224 26.80 -20.42 6.67
C GLU A 224 27.63 -19.14 6.52
N LEU A 225 28.78 -19.04 7.19
CA LEU A 225 29.72 -17.94 6.99
C LEU A 225 30.27 -17.89 5.56
N LYS A 226 30.61 -19.04 4.96
CA LYS A 226 31.04 -19.11 3.57
C LYS A 226 29.94 -18.67 2.61
N ARG A 227 28.71 -19.14 2.86
CA ARG A 227 27.53 -18.74 2.06
C ARG A 227 27.31 -17.23 2.11
N LEU A 228 27.40 -16.61 3.28
CA LEU A 228 27.26 -15.16 3.43
C LEU A 228 28.38 -14.40 2.69
N GLU A 229 29.63 -14.87 2.78
CA GLU A 229 30.75 -14.26 2.06
C GLU A 229 30.59 -14.37 0.53
N GLU A 230 30.09 -15.50 0.03
CA GLU A 230 29.76 -15.68 -1.39
C GLU A 230 28.62 -14.77 -1.84
N GLN A 231 27.54 -14.68 -1.05
CA GLN A 231 26.43 -13.77 -1.31
C GLN A 231 26.87 -12.31 -1.31
N GLU A 232 27.75 -11.89 -0.41
CA GLU A 232 28.30 -10.53 -0.41
C GLU A 232 29.11 -10.25 -1.69
N LYS A 233 29.94 -11.20 -2.12
CA LYS A 233 30.69 -11.09 -3.39
C LYS A 233 29.75 -11.01 -4.59
N GLU A 234 28.65 -11.76 -4.60
CA GLU A 234 27.63 -11.69 -5.65
C GLU A 234 26.90 -10.34 -5.64
N ARG A 235 26.45 -9.87 -4.46
CA ARG A 235 25.83 -8.55 -4.30
C ARG A 235 26.78 -7.43 -4.75
N GLU A 236 28.08 -7.54 -4.47
CA GLU A 236 29.08 -6.56 -4.92
C GLU A 236 29.29 -6.57 -6.44
N LYS A 237 29.33 -7.76 -7.07
CA LYS A 237 29.37 -7.89 -8.54
C LYS A 237 28.13 -7.27 -9.17
N ILE A 238 26.94 -7.57 -8.65
CA ILE A 238 25.67 -6.99 -9.12
C ILE A 238 25.67 -5.47 -8.96
N ARG A 239 26.16 -4.94 -7.83
CA ARG A 239 26.29 -3.47 -7.63
C ARG A 239 27.23 -2.84 -8.64
N LYS A 240 28.38 -3.47 -8.92
CA LYS A 240 29.34 -3.00 -9.94
C LYS A 240 28.74 -3.03 -11.35
N GLU A 241 28.00 -4.07 -11.69
CA GLU A 241 27.30 -4.18 -12.98
C GLU A 241 26.18 -3.14 -13.11
N LYS A 242 25.29 -3.03 -12.12
CA LYS A 242 24.24 -2.00 -12.08
C LYS A 242 24.82 -0.59 -12.19
N ALA A 243 25.94 -0.30 -11.52
CA ALA A 243 26.61 0.99 -11.63
C ALA A 243 27.17 1.26 -13.03
N LYS A 244 27.74 0.25 -13.71
CA LYS A 244 28.20 0.36 -15.10
C LYS A 244 27.05 0.65 -16.06
N VAL A 245 25.95 -0.10 -15.93
CA VAL A 245 24.74 0.10 -16.75
C VAL A 245 24.15 1.50 -16.55
N ARG A 246 24.07 1.98 -15.30
CA ARG A 246 23.61 3.36 -15.01
C ARG A 246 24.54 4.41 -15.62
N ALA A 247 25.86 4.21 -15.53
CA ALA A 247 26.83 5.14 -16.10
C ALA A 247 26.77 5.17 -17.64
N GLU A 248 26.49 4.03 -18.29
CA GLU A 248 26.31 3.96 -19.74
C GLU A 248 25.01 4.66 -20.18
N ARG A 249 23.89 4.37 -19.51
CA ARG A 249 22.61 5.05 -19.76
C ARG A 249 22.68 6.56 -19.54
N GLN A 250 23.35 7.01 -18.48
CA GLN A 250 23.54 8.45 -18.24
C GLN A 250 24.34 9.12 -19.36
N LYS A 251 25.41 8.47 -19.84
CA LYS A 251 26.19 8.99 -20.98
C LYS A 251 25.36 9.07 -22.26
N GLU A 252 24.46 8.13 -22.49
CA GLU A 252 23.55 8.16 -23.63
C GLU A 252 22.56 9.33 -23.51
N ARG A 253 21.97 9.54 -22.34
CA ARG A 253 21.07 10.67 -22.06
C ARG A 253 21.76 12.02 -22.22
N ASP A 254 22.95 12.17 -21.65
CA ASP A 254 23.74 13.40 -21.78
C ASP A 254 24.10 13.70 -23.26
N ARG A 255 24.28 12.66 -24.10
CA ARG A 255 24.48 12.82 -25.54
C ARG A 255 23.20 13.26 -26.25
N LYS A 256 22.06 12.61 -25.95
CA LYS A 256 20.75 12.98 -26.50
C LYS A 256 20.37 14.42 -26.14
N GLN A 257 20.57 14.83 -24.88
CA GLN A 257 20.28 16.19 -24.43
C GLN A 257 21.15 17.22 -25.15
N LYS A 258 22.46 16.97 -25.28
CA LYS A 258 23.36 17.86 -26.04
C LYS A 258 22.99 17.97 -27.51
N GLU A 259 22.51 16.89 -28.11
CA GLU A 259 22.04 16.91 -29.49
C GLU A 259 20.75 17.74 -29.64
N LYS A 260 19.79 17.57 -28.72
CA LYS A 260 18.55 18.37 -28.67
C LYS A 260 18.86 19.86 -28.46
N GLU A 261 19.67 20.21 -27.46
CA GLU A 261 20.09 21.60 -27.19
C GLU A 261 20.78 22.24 -28.41
N ALA A 262 21.65 21.49 -29.10
CA ALA A 262 22.31 21.98 -30.30
C ALA A 262 21.35 22.14 -31.50
N GLN A 263 20.28 21.36 -31.58
CA GLN A 263 19.23 21.54 -32.59
C GLN A 263 18.38 22.78 -32.27
N GLU A 264 17.98 22.95 -31.01
CA GLU A 264 17.22 24.12 -30.55
C GLU A 264 18.01 25.42 -30.73
N GLU A 265 19.31 25.43 -30.42
CA GLU A 265 20.18 26.59 -30.64
C GLU A 265 20.27 26.97 -32.13
N LYS A 266 20.35 25.97 -33.02
CA LYS A 266 20.34 26.20 -34.47
C LYS A 266 19.00 26.76 -34.95
N GLU A 267 17.89 26.22 -34.45
CA GLU A 267 16.55 26.69 -34.79
C GLU A 267 16.32 28.12 -34.27
N GLU A 268 16.75 28.43 -33.04
CA GLU A 268 16.63 29.75 -32.47
C GLU A 268 17.50 30.77 -33.20
N ALA A 269 18.73 30.40 -33.58
CA ALA A 269 19.60 31.24 -34.41
C ALA A 269 18.97 31.51 -35.80
N GLU A 270 18.28 30.54 -36.39
CA GLU A 270 17.55 30.74 -37.65
C GLU A 270 16.34 31.67 -37.47
N ARG A 271 15.55 31.45 -36.41
CA ARG A 271 14.42 32.33 -36.04
C ARG A 271 14.90 33.77 -35.79
N GLN A 272 16.05 33.95 -35.16
CA GLN A 272 16.61 35.28 -34.91
C GLN A 272 17.10 35.96 -36.19
N LYS A 273 17.75 35.20 -37.10
CA LYS A 273 18.08 35.71 -38.45
C LYS A 273 16.82 36.11 -39.23
N ALA A 274 15.72 35.37 -39.12
CA ALA A 274 14.46 35.71 -39.75
C ALA A 274 13.85 37.01 -39.15
N ARG A 275 13.89 37.16 -37.82
CA ARG A 275 13.45 38.39 -37.13
C ARG A 275 14.27 39.61 -37.57
N ASP A 276 15.59 39.47 -37.68
CA ASP A 276 16.47 40.56 -38.11
C ASP A 276 16.25 40.95 -39.57
N LYS A 277 16.00 39.96 -40.46
CA LYS A 277 15.62 40.23 -41.86
C LYS A 277 14.29 40.99 -41.92
N ALA A 278 13.27 40.54 -41.18
CA ALA A 278 11.97 41.21 -41.12
C ALA A 278 12.08 42.65 -40.56
N ARG A 279 12.94 42.88 -39.56
CA ARG A 279 13.19 44.22 -39.02
C ARG A 279 13.84 45.14 -40.05
N LYS A 280 14.84 44.66 -40.79
CA LYS A 280 15.48 45.42 -41.87
C LYS A 280 14.51 45.74 -43.01
N GLU A 281 13.61 44.84 -43.34
CA GLU A 281 12.58 45.07 -44.36
C GLU A 281 11.57 46.13 -43.91
N ARG A 282 11.10 46.06 -42.65
CA ARG A 282 10.24 47.10 -42.06
C ARG A 282 10.90 48.47 -42.08
N GLU A 283 12.17 48.56 -41.67
CA GLU A 283 12.92 49.83 -41.68
C GLU A 283 13.08 50.41 -43.11
N LYS A 284 13.28 49.54 -44.12
CA LYS A 284 13.29 49.98 -45.53
C LYS A 284 11.93 50.54 -45.95
N THR A 285 10.84 49.83 -45.64
CA THR A 285 9.49 50.29 -46.00
C THR A 285 9.10 51.59 -45.29
N GLU A 286 9.55 51.80 -44.05
CA GLU A 286 9.34 53.07 -43.33
C GLU A 286 10.12 54.22 -43.95
N LYS A 287 11.38 53.99 -44.34
CA LYS A 287 12.19 54.99 -45.07
C LYS A 287 11.58 55.35 -46.42
N GLU A 288 11.02 54.39 -47.15
CA GLU A 288 10.31 54.66 -48.40
C GLU A 288 9.02 55.44 -48.18
N LYS A 289 8.21 55.06 -47.17
CA LYS A 289 7.01 55.81 -46.78
C LYS A 289 7.33 57.24 -46.33
N GLN A 290 8.44 57.46 -45.61
CA GLN A 290 8.88 58.80 -45.25
C GLN A 290 9.27 59.62 -46.48
N LYS A 291 10.00 59.03 -47.43
CA LYS A 291 10.35 59.70 -48.70
C LYS A 291 9.11 60.04 -49.53
N GLU A 292 8.11 59.17 -49.58
CA GLU A 292 6.84 59.45 -50.25
C GLU A 292 6.05 60.55 -49.56
N LYS A 293 5.97 60.53 -48.22
CA LYS A 293 5.35 61.61 -47.44
C LYS A 293 6.04 62.96 -47.70
N GLU A 294 7.37 62.99 -47.67
CA GLU A 294 8.13 64.22 -47.92
C GLU A 294 7.97 64.71 -49.37
N LYS A 295 7.86 63.81 -50.35
CA LYS A 295 7.53 64.19 -51.74
C LYS A 295 6.12 64.75 -51.86
N ALA A 296 5.13 64.09 -51.24
CA ALA A 296 3.74 64.55 -51.25
C ALA A 296 3.58 65.90 -50.53
N GLU A 297 4.32 66.13 -49.45
CA GLU A 297 4.33 67.39 -48.71
C GLU A 297 4.99 68.52 -49.52
N LYS A 298 6.11 68.25 -50.21
CA LYS A 298 6.73 69.20 -51.14
C LYS A 298 5.83 69.53 -52.34
N GLU A 299 5.08 68.55 -52.84
CA GLU A 299 4.12 68.77 -53.94
C GLU A 299 2.90 69.56 -53.47
N ALA A 300 2.40 69.28 -52.26
CA ALA A 300 1.33 70.05 -51.61
C ALA A 300 1.78 71.50 -51.29
N GLU A 301 3.03 71.72 -50.88
CA GLU A 301 3.59 73.06 -50.66
C GLU A 301 3.70 73.84 -51.98
N LYS A 302 4.14 73.18 -53.06
CA LYS A 302 4.15 73.78 -54.41
C LYS A 302 2.74 74.14 -54.89
N ALA A 303 1.76 73.25 -54.66
CA ALA A 303 0.36 73.50 -55.00
C ALA A 303 -0.22 74.67 -54.18
N ARG A 304 0.13 74.78 -52.89
CA ARG A 304 -0.24 75.94 -52.05
C ARG A 304 0.36 77.24 -52.54
N LYS A 305 1.66 77.27 -52.91
CA LYS A 305 2.31 78.45 -53.51
C LYS A 305 1.69 78.84 -54.86
N ALA A 306 1.23 77.89 -55.66
CA ALA A 306 0.56 78.17 -56.93
C ALA A 306 -0.89 78.67 -56.76
N ALA A 307 -1.54 78.37 -55.62
CA ALA A 307 -2.91 78.78 -55.32
C ALA A 307 -3.04 80.19 -54.70
N GLY A 308 -1.93 80.90 -54.48
CA GLY A 308 -1.95 82.33 -54.13
C GLY A 308 -2.36 82.65 -52.68
N TYR A 309 -1.81 81.93 -51.70
CA TYR A 309 -1.72 82.38 -50.30
C TYR A 309 -0.26 82.64 -49.92
#